data_AF-A0A7L2RVH3-F1
#
_entry.id   AF-A0A7L2RVH3-F1
#
_cell.length_a   1.000
_cell.length_b   1.000
_cell.length_c   1.000
_cell.angle_alpha   90.00
_cell.angle_beta   90.00
_cell.angle_gamma   90.00
#
_symmetry.space_group_name_H-M   'P 1'
#
loop_
_entity.id
_entity.type
_entity.pdbx_description
1 polymer ?
#
loop_
_entity_poly.entity_id
_entity_poly.type
_entity_poly.pdbx_seq_one_letter_code
_entity_poly.pdbx_strand_id
1 'polypeptide(L)'
;ELITAWYIGFLVLIFASFLVYLAEKDANVQFATYADSLWWGTVTLTTIGYGDKAPQTWLGRMLAAGFALLGISFFALPAVSRA
;
A
#
# COMPACT_ATOMS: atom_id res chain seq x y z
N GLU A 1 -15.09 -14.46 7.77
CA GLU A 1 -15.01 -13.45 6.69
C GLU A 1 -14.21 -12.23 7.07
N LEU A 2 -14.54 -11.51 8.16
CA LEU A 2 -13.75 -10.35 8.63
C LEU A 2 -12.27 -10.68 8.91
N ILE A 3 -11.98 -11.74 9.66
CA ILE A 3 -10.58 -12.12 9.98
C ILE A 3 -9.79 -12.40 8.69
N THR A 4 -10.41 -13.07 7.71
CA THR A 4 -9.79 -13.37 6.42
C THR A 4 -9.47 -12.09 5.63
N ALA A 5 -10.41 -11.12 5.59
CA ALA A 5 -10.19 -9.84 4.92
C ALA A 5 -9.07 -9.03 5.58
N TRP A 6 -9.02 -9.02 6.92
CA TRP A 6 -7.98 -8.32 7.68
C TRP A 6 -6.61 -8.97 7.46
N TYR A 7 -6.54 -10.30 7.47
CA TYR A 7 -5.31 -11.05 7.23
C TYR A 7 -4.77 -10.82 5.81
N ILE A 8 -5.62 -10.92 4.79
CA ILE A 8 -5.23 -10.67 3.39
C ILE A 8 -4.82 -9.21 3.20
N GLY A 9 -5.59 -8.26 3.74
CA GLY A 9 -5.26 -6.83 3.67
C GLY A 9 -3.90 -6.52 4.30
N PHE A 10 -3.60 -7.12 5.45
CA PHE A 10 -2.29 -6.96 6.10
C PHE A 10 -1.15 -7.57 5.28
N LEU A 11 -1.34 -8.75 4.68
CA LEU A 11 -0.34 -9.35 3.79
C LEU A 11 -0.09 -8.49 2.54
N VAL A 12 -1.15 -7.98 1.92
CA VAL A 12 -1.05 -7.07 0.77
C VAL A 12 -0.30 -5.80 1.15
N LEU A 13 -0.58 -5.21 2.31
CA LEU A 13 0.13 -4.03 2.82
C LEU A 13 1.64 -4.28 2.95
N ILE A 14 2.03 -5.37 3.62
CA ILE A 14 3.44 -5.71 3.87
C ILE A 14 4.16 -5.95 2.53
N PHE A 15 3.54 -6.70 1.63
CA PHE A 15 4.12 -7.08 0.35
C PHE A 15 4.22 -5.90 -0.62
N ALA A 16 3.17 -5.07 -0.72
CA ALA A 16 3.16 -3.85 -1.53
C ALA A 16 4.22 -2.86 -1.06
N SER A 17 4.29 -2.61 0.25
CA SER A 17 5.29 -1.71 0.84
C SER A 17 6.71 -2.22 0.59
N PHE A 18 6.94 -3.54 0.69
CA PHE A 18 8.26 -4.10 0.43
C PHE A 18 8.70 -3.93 -1.04
N LEU A 19 7.81 -4.23 -1.99
CA LEU A 19 8.13 -4.10 -3.41
C LEU A 19 8.31 -2.64 -3.83
N VAL A 20 7.48 -1.72 -3.34
CA VAL A 20 7.63 -0.29 -3.62
C VAL A 20 8.88 0.28 -2.96
N TYR A 21 9.21 -0.14 -1.74
CA TYR A 21 10.49 0.21 -1.11
C TYR A 21 11.68 -0.23 -1.97
N LEU A 22 11.70 -1.48 -2.44
CA LEU A 22 12.80 -1.96 -3.31
C LEU A 22 12.87 -1.19 -4.64
N ALA A 23 11.74 -0.78 -5.20
CA ALA A 23 11.69 0.00 -6.43
C ALA A 23 12.16 1.45 -6.25
N GLU A 24 11.92 2.04 -5.08
CA GLU A 24 12.12 3.46 -4.81
C GLU A 24 13.39 3.78 -3.99
N LYS A 25 13.95 2.81 -3.25
CA LYS A 25 15.03 3.02 -2.26
C LYS A 25 16.26 3.76 -2.80
N ASP A 26 16.61 3.55 -4.08
CA ASP A 26 17.80 4.14 -4.69
C ASP A 26 17.51 5.44 -5.44
N ALA A 27 16.23 5.71 -5.75
CA ALA A 27 15.81 6.81 -6.62
C ALA A 27 15.02 7.89 -5.89
N ASN A 28 14.49 7.59 -4.70
CA ASN A 28 13.58 8.47 -3.98
C ASN A 28 13.89 8.50 -2.48
N VAL A 29 14.35 9.66 -2.02
CA VAL A 29 14.67 9.91 -0.61
C VAL A 29 13.45 9.81 0.32
N GLN A 30 12.23 9.88 -0.22
CA GLN A 30 10.99 9.70 0.55
C GLN A 30 10.80 8.25 1.03
N PHE A 31 11.48 7.28 0.40
CA PHE A 31 11.45 5.86 0.76
C PHE A 31 12.81 5.41 1.32
N ALA A 32 13.40 6.22 2.19
CA ALA A 32 14.71 5.95 2.79
C ALA A 32 14.71 4.72 3.70
N THR A 33 13.59 4.46 4.40
CA THR A 33 13.44 3.29 5.26
C THR A 33 12.22 2.47 4.88
N TYR A 34 12.22 1.19 5.27
CA TYR A 34 11.04 0.34 5.12
C TYR A 34 9.83 0.89 5.89
N ALA A 35 10.05 1.58 7.02
CA ALA A 35 9.00 2.22 7.80
C ALA A 35 8.29 3.34 7.01
N ASP A 36 9.02 4.10 6.19
CA ASP A 36 8.44 5.13 5.33
C ASP A 36 7.53 4.52 4.26
N SER A 37 7.93 3.37 3.70
CA SER A 37 7.11 2.65 2.74
C SER A 37 5.86 2.04 3.36
N LEU A 38 5.97 1.51 4.58
CA LEU A 38 4.82 1.03 5.35
C LEU A 38 3.81 2.14 5.65
N TRP A 39 4.29 3.33 6.00
CA TRP A 39 3.45 4.50 6.17
C TRP A 39 2.71 4.85 4.88
N TRP A 40 3.43 4.93 3.76
CA TRP A 40 2.85 5.18 2.44
C TRP A 40 1.80 4.12 2.07
N GLY A 41 2.10 2.84 2.28
CA GLY A 41 1.20 1.73 2.01
C GLY A 41 -0.09 1.83 2.83
N THR A 42 0.04 2.18 4.11
CA THR A 42 -1.12 2.34 5.02
C THR A 42 -2.01 3.48 4.56
N VAL A 43 -1.44 4.66 4.30
CA VAL A 43 -2.16 5.86 3.84
C VAL A 43 -2.82 5.64 2.48
N THR A 44 -2.20 4.86 1.60
CA THR A 44 -2.72 4.54 0.26
C THR A 44 -3.85 3.52 0.32
N LEU A 45 -3.67 2.41 1.05
CA LEU A 45 -4.68 1.35 1.15
C LEU A 45 -5.93 1.75 1.93
N THR A 46 -5.78 2.68 2.88
CA THR A 46 -6.91 3.30 3.60
C THR A 46 -7.55 4.46 2.84
N THR A 47 -7.11 4.71 1.59
CA THR A 47 -7.59 5.78 0.70
C THR A 47 -7.51 7.20 1.27
N ILE A 48 -6.68 7.43 2.29
CA ILE A 48 -6.43 8.76 2.87
C ILE A 48 -5.65 9.63 1.87
N GLY A 49 -4.54 9.10 1.34
CA GLY A 49 -3.78 9.75 0.27
C GLY A 49 -3.21 11.14 0.60
N TYR A 50 -2.50 11.30 1.73
CA TYR A 50 -1.88 12.59 2.11
C TYR A 50 -0.96 13.20 1.04
N GLY A 51 -0.35 12.36 0.20
CA GLY A 51 0.56 12.80 -0.85
C GLY A 51 1.95 13.25 -0.35
N ASP A 52 2.26 13.02 0.92
CA ASP A 52 3.57 13.32 1.53
C ASP A 52 4.68 12.40 0.99
N LYS A 53 4.32 11.16 0.64
CA LYS A 53 5.20 10.18 0.00
C LYS A 53 4.51 9.63 -1.24
N ALA A 54 5.23 9.58 -2.36
CA ALA A 54 4.70 9.01 -3.59
C ALA A 54 5.83 8.41 -4.44
N PRO A 55 5.64 7.21 -5.03
CA PRO A 55 6.63 6.60 -5.89
C PRO A 55 6.87 7.45 -7.14
N GLN A 56 8.15 7.70 -7.45
CA GLN A 56 8.59 8.51 -8.58
C GLN A 56 9.04 7.65 -9.76
N THR A 57 9.57 6.46 -9.50
CA THR A 57 10.02 5.55 -10.55
C THR A 57 8.84 4.97 -11.31
N TRP A 58 9.03 4.72 -12.60
CA TRP A 58 8.02 4.06 -13.43
C TRP A 58 7.59 2.71 -12.83
N LEU A 59 8.56 1.92 -12.38
CA LEU A 59 8.33 0.60 -11.79
C LEU A 59 7.57 0.72 -10.46
N GLY A 60 7.96 1.65 -9.58
CA GLY A 60 7.27 1.91 -8.32
C GLY A 60 5.81 2.34 -8.53
N ARG A 61 5.54 3.18 -9.54
CA ARG A 61 4.17 3.60 -9.90
C ARG A 61 3.33 2.45 -10.44
N MET A 62 3.89 1.58 -11.29
CA MET A 62 3.18 0.40 -11.78
C MET A 62 2.81 -0.56 -10.64
N LEU A 63 3.76 -0.83 -9.73
CA LEU A 63 3.51 -1.66 -8.55
C LEU A 63 2.45 -1.02 -7.65
N ALA A 64 2.59 0.26 -7.35
CA ALA A 64 1.66 1.00 -6.51
C ALA A 64 0.23 0.97 -7.08
N ALA A 65 0.05 1.19 -8.38
CA ALA A 65 -1.25 1.13 -9.02
C ALA A 65 -1.89 -0.27 -8.94
N GLY A 66 -1.11 -1.32 -9.20
CA GLY A 66 -1.59 -2.71 -9.10
C GLY A 66 -2.03 -3.08 -7.67
N PHE A 67 -1.21 -2.75 -6.68
CA PHE A 67 -1.51 -3.04 -5.28
C PHE A 67 -2.60 -2.15 -4.69
N ALA A 68 -2.75 -0.90 -5.15
CA ALA A 68 -3.84 -0.03 -4.73
C ALA A 68 -5.20 -0.62 -5.15
N LEU A 69 -5.34 -1.06 -6.40
CA LEU A 69 -6.58 -1.67 -6.89
C LEU A 69 -6.95 -2.94 -6.10
N LEU A 70 -5.97 -3.79 -5.84
CA LEU A 70 -6.18 -5.03 -5.08
C LEU A 70 -6.45 -4.75 -3.60
N GLY A 71 -5.62 -3.94 -2.95
CA GLY A 71 -5.66 -3.75 -1.50
C GLY A 71 -6.84 -2.91 -1.02
N ILE A 72 -7.26 -1.88 -1.78
CA ILE A 72 -8.45 -1.09 -1.45
C ILE A 72 -9.70 -1.98 -1.40
N SER A 73 -9.81 -2.95 -2.32
CA SER A 73 -10.93 -3.88 -2.37
C SER A 73 -11.06 -4.70 -1.08
N PHE A 74 -9.94 -5.20 -0.52
CA PHE A 74 -9.96 -5.98 0.72
C PHE A 74 -10.19 -5.13 1.97
N PHE A 75 -9.66 -3.90 2.01
CA PHE A 75 -9.88 -2.98 3.13
C PHE A 75 -11.32 -2.45 3.17
N ALA A 76 -12.04 -2.41 2.04
CA ALA A 76 -13.44 -2.00 1.96
C ALA A 76 -14.45 -3.09 2.38
N LEU A 77 -14.10 -4.38 2.28
CA LEU A 77 -14.99 -5.51 2.58
C LEU A 77 -15.62 -5.48 4.00
N PRO A 78 -14.88 -5.17 5.09
CA PRO A 78 -15.46 -5.11 6.43
C PRO A 78 -16.55 -4.05 6.60
N ALA A 79 -16.54 -2.99 5.80
CA ALA A 79 -17.56 -1.94 5.83
C ALA A 79 -18.83 -2.38 5.10
N VAL A 80 -18.68 -3.05 3.95
CA VAL A 80 -19.80 -3.54 3.13
C VAL A 80 -20.50 -4.73 3.79
N SER A 81 -19.78 -5.65 4.43
CA SER A 81 -20.40 -6.83 5.05
C SER A 81 -21.27 -6.53 6.28
N ARG A 82 -21.27 -5.27 6.75
CA ARG A 82 -22.08 -4.79 7.87
C ARG A 82 -23.22 -3.86 7.44
N ALA A 83 -23.34 -3.55 6.15
CA ALA A 83 -24.44 -2.78 5.57
C ALA A 83 -25.55 -3.73 5.09
#